data_AF-A0A919CDV7-F1
#
_entry.id   AF-A0A919CDV7-F1
#
_cell.length_a   1.000
_cell.length_b   1.000
_cell.length_c   1.000
_cell.angle_alpha   90.00
_cell.angle_beta   90.00
_cell.angle_gamma   90.00
#
_symmetry.space_group_name_H-M   'P 1'
#
loop_
_entity.id
_entity.type
_entity.pdbx_description
1 polymer ?
#
loop_
_entity_poly.entity_id
_entity_poly.type
_entity_poly.pdbx_seq_one_letter_code
_entity_poly.pdbx_strand_id
1 'polypeptide(L)'
;MSTRRQDEDLHISEHDLLRLTADMEEAHQATLPAMQAGTEELVEEVRTADVRRRGFLVGIGAAAAAFALTARSGEAPAYAAESSPVAKPSPYTGDLKVVALAVALENQAVMAYGAALKAAKAGRLGTVPPAVATFAVTAMNQHAAHAKAWNAVLTGAGRPAIKGVPLTNQAATLKALGKVTSVTGVARLALSLEEQAAQTYSFATTHVTSPAGIKTAATIAPVEAQHAAILHFVLGEYPVQDTFLPLDKAAKPTLLTV
;
A
#
# COMPACT_ATOMS: atom_id res chain seq x y z
N MET A 1 -16.83 -21.00 40.26
CA MET A 1 -15.46 -20.51 40.49
C MET A 1 -14.71 -20.50 39.16
N SER A 2 -14.29 -19.31 38.73
CA SER A 2 -13.23 -19.00 37.74
C SER A 2 -13.42 -19.46 36.27
N THR A 3 -14.18 -18.68 35.49
CA THR A 3 -14.02 -18.53 34.02
C THR A 3 -13.17 -17.29 33.66
N ARG A 4 -12.62 -16.60 34.67
CA ARG A 4 -12.03 -15.25 34.54
C ARG A 4 -10.56 -15.21 34.10
N ARG A 5 -10.01 -16.29 33.55
CA ARG A 5 -8.57 -16.41 33.25
C ARG A 5 -8.22 -16.45 31.76
N GLN A 6 -9.21 -16.24 30.87
CA GLN A 6 -8.99 -16.20 29.41
C GLN A 6 -9.26 -14.83 28.77
N ASP A 7 -9.80 -13.88 29.53
CA ASP A 7 -9.91 -12.46 29.14
C ASP A 7 -8.57 -11.70 29.28
N GLU A 8 -7.47 -12.35 29.67
CA GLU A 8 -6.23 -11.65 30.05
C GLU A 8 -5.38 -11.11 28.88
N ASP A 9 -5.72 -11.41 27.62
CA ASP A 9 -4.89 -11.02 26.46
C ASP A 9 -5.48 -9.90 25.57
N LEU A 10 -6.77 -9.55 25.73
CA LEU A 10 -7.39 -8.42 25.02
C LEU A 10 -7.72 -7.29 25.98
N HIS A 11 -7.25 -6.10 25.65
CA HIS A 11 -7.56 -4.90 26.43
C HIS A 11 -8.84 -4.17 25.98
N ILE A 12 -9.55 -4.72 24.99
CA ILE A 12 -10.85 -4.28 24.51
C ILE A 12 -11.86 -5.43 24.60
N SER A 13 -13.11 -5.11 24.93
CA SER A 13 -14.18 -6.12 24.96
C SER A 13 -14.52 -6.63 23.54
N GLU A 14 -14.98 -7.88 23.43
CA GLU A 14 -15.49 -8.45 22.16
C GLU A 14 -16.55 -7.55 21.52
N HIS A 15 -17.50 -7.05 22.33
CA HIS A 15 -18.57 -6.18 21.87
C HIS A 15 -18.04 -4.86 21.29
N ASP A 16 -17.10 -4.22 21.99
CA ASP A 16 -16.55 -2.94 21.53
C ASP A 16 -15.69 -3.11 20.27
N LEU A 17 -14.91 -4.20 20.18
CA LEU A 17 -14.13 -4.49 18.98
C LEU A 17 -15.04 -4.75 17.77
N LEU A 18 -16.14 -5.49 17.94
CA LEU A 18 -17.13 -5.69 16.88
C LEU A 18 -17.78 -4.38 16.46
N ARG A 19 -18.13 -3.51 17.41
CA ARG A 19 -18.70 -2.19 17.12
C ARG A 19 -17.72 -1.33 16.33
N LEU A 20 -16.48 -1.20 16.78
CA LEU A 20 -15.45 -0.43 16.07
C LEU A 20 -15.18 -0.99 14.66
N THR A 21 -15.18 -2.32 14.51
CA THR A 21 -15.03 -2.97 13.21
C THR A 21 -16.21 -2.66 12.27
N ALA A 22 -17.43 -2.61 12.80
CA ALA A 22 -18.61 -2.25 12.03
C ALA A 22 -18.59 -0.77 11.60
N ASP A 23 -18.24 0.14 12.51
CA ASP A 23 -18.10 1.57 12.23
C ASP A 23 -17.05 1.82 11.13
N MET A 24 -15.93 1.10 11.20
CA MET A 24 -14.84 1.14 10.20
C MET A 24 -15.30 0.60 8.84
N GLU A 25 -16.03 -0.52 8.81
CA GLU A 25 -16.58 -1.06 7.57
C GLU A 25 -17.60 -0.11 6.94
N GLU A 26 -18.48 0.51 7.74
CA GLU A 26 -19.40 1.52 7.25
C GLU A 26 -18.66 2.72 6.63
N ALA A 27 -17.62 3.23 7.31
CA ALA A 27 -16.80 4.32 6.80
C ALA A 27 -16.11 3.95 5.47
N HIS A 28 -15.54 2.75 5.37
CA HIS A 28 -14.93 2.25 4.14
C HIS A 28 -15.96 2.10 2.99
N GLN A 29 -17.15 1.57 3.27
CA GLN A 29 -18.22 1.47 2.28
C GLN A 29 -18.71 2.84 1.81
N ALA A 30 -18.75 3.84 2.70
CA ALA A 30 -19.13 5.19 2.36
C ALA A 30 -18.10 5.90 1.45
N THR A 31 -16.80 5.61 1.61
CA THR A 31 -15.73 6.24 0.82
C THR A 31 -15.40 5.49 -0.47
N LEU A 32 -15.74 4.20 -0.57
CA LEU A 32 -15.49 3.33 -1.72
C LEU A 32 -15.88 3.95 -3.08
N PRO A 33 -17.10 4.52 -3.25
CA PRO A 33 -17.47 5.16 -4.52
C PRO A 33 -16.59 6.38 -4.87
N ALA A 34 -16.19 7.18 -3.88
CA ALA A 34 -15.33 8.34 -4.09
C ALA A 34 -13.90 7.92 -4.45
N MET A 35 -13.39 6.85 -3.83
CA MET A 35 -12.11 6.25 -4.19
C MET A 35 -12.14 5.76 -5.65
N GLN A 36 -13.18 5.01 -6.04
CA GLN A 36 -13.33 4.51 -7.41
C GLN A 36 -13.37 5.65 -8.44
N ALA A 37 -14.18 6.69 -8.19
CA ALA A 37 -14.21 7.87 -9.04
C ALA A 37 -12.83 8.57 -9.13
N GLY A 38 -12.10 8.66 -8.01
CA GLY A 38 -10.73 9.18 -7.99
C GLY A 38 -9.76 8.35 -8.83
N THR A 39 -9.87 7.02 -8.80
CA THR A 39 -9.04 6.15 -9.65
C THR A 39 -9.34 6.31 -11.14
N GLU A 40 -10.61 6.48 -11.52
CA GLU A 40 -11.00 6.73 -12.91
C GLU A 40 -10.49 8.10 -13.40
N GLU A 41 -10.63 9.13 -12.58
CA GLU A 41 -10.11 10.47 -12.84
C GLU A 41 -8.57 10.44 -13.03
N LEU A 42 -7.86 9.69 -12.19
CA LEU A 42 -6.42 9.50 -12.29
C LEU A 42 -6.00 8.75 -13.56
N VAL A 43 -6.77 7.75 -13.98
CA VAL A 43 -6.53 7.06 -15.27
C VAL A 43 -6.60 8.04 -16.43
N GLU A 44 -7.59 8.92 -16.45
CA GLU A 44 -7.75 9.92 -17.50
C GLU A 44 -6.64 11.00 -17.46
N GLU A 45 -6.23 11.46 -16.27
CA GLU A 45 -5.08 12.36 -16.12
C GLU A 45 -3.80 11.74 -16.69
N VAL A 46 -3.54 10.46 -16.39
CA VAL A 46 -2.35 9.75 -16.88
C VAL A 46 -2.41 9.58 -18.41
N ARG A 47 -3.56 9.19 -18.96
CA ARG A 47 -3.75 9.04 -20.41
C ARG A 47 -3.54 10.35 -21.15
N THR A 48 -4.14 11.44 -20.65
CA THR A 48 -4.00 12.77 -21.27
C THR A 48 -2.55 13.26 -21.22
N ALA A 49 -1.83 13.01 -20.12
CA ALA A 49 -0.40 13.32 -20.01
C ALA A 49 0.46 12.51 -21.02
N ASP A 50 0.18 11.22 -21.22
CA ASP A 50 0.89 10.38 -22.18
C ASP A 50 0.62 10.83 -23.63
N VAL A 51 -0.62 11.19 -23.98
CA VAL A 51 -0.97 11.74 -25.29
C VAL A 51 -0.24 13.06 -25.55
N ARG A 52 -0.21 13.98 -24.58
CA ARG A 52 0.51 15.26 -24.70
C ARG A 52 2.00 15.07 -24.95
N ARG A 53 2.65 14.13 -24.23
CA ARG A 53 4.08 13.81 -24.45
C ARG A 53 4.33 13.25 -25.85
N ARG A 54 3.49 12.32 -26.33
CA ARG A 54 3.61 11.77 -27.68
C ARG A 54 3.41 12.84 -28.75
N GLY A 55 2.40 13.71 -28.58
CA GLY A 55 2.14 14.84 -29.48
C GLY A 55 3.29 15.84 -29.53
N PHE A 56 3.90 16.14 -28.38
CA PHE A 56 5.08 17.02 -28.31
C PHE A 56 6.31 16.42 -29.01
N LEU A 57 6.60 15.12 -28.81
CA LEU A 57 7.71 14.45 -29.46
C LEU A 57 7.53 14.35 -30.98
N VAL A 58 6.29 14.13 -31.46
CA VAL A 58 5.98 14.17 -32.89
C VAL A 58 6.05 15.60 -33.44
N GLY A 59 5.56 16.60 -32.70
CA GLY A 59 5.56 18.00 -33.09
C GLY A 59 6.96 18.62 -33.17
N ILE A 60 7.88 18.25 -32.27
CA ILE A 60 9.29 18.66 -32.34
C ILE A 60 10.08 17.82 -33.34
N GLY A 61 9.76 16.53 -33.52
CA GLY A 61 10.35 15.69 -34.57
C GLY A 61 10.12 16.24 -35.98
N ALA A 62 8.97 16.90 -36.22
CA ALA A 62 8.69 17.61 -37.46
C ALA A 62 9.49 18.91 -37.64
N ALA A 63 9.95 19.55 -36.55
CA ALA A 63 10.82 20.73 -36.60
C ALA A 63 12.32 20.39 -36.61
N ALA A 64 12.72 19.22 -36.08
CA ALA A 64 14.11 18.77 -36.00
C ALA A 64 14.59 17.99 -37.24
N ALA A 65 13.68 17.54 -38.11
CA ALA A 65 14.04 16.94 -39.41
C ALA A 65 14.70 17.94 -40.39
N ALA A 66 14.80 19.23 -40.04
CA ALA A 66 15.47 20.27 -40.83
C ALA A 66 16.93 20.54 -40.46
N PHE A 67 17.50 19.86 -39.43
CA PHE A 67 18.91 20.02 -39.04
C PHE A 67 19.65 18.67 -39.00
N ALA A 68 19.61 17.94 -40.12
CA ALA A 68 20.58 16.89 -40.38
C ALA A 68 21.67 17.45 -41.30
N LEU A 69 22.82 17.85 -40.75
CA LEU A 69 24.14 17.90 -41.42
C LEU A 69 25.21 18.40 -40.44
N THR A 70 25.99 17.47 -39.87
CA THR A 70 27.47 17.48 -39.80
C THR A 70 27.95 16.48 -38.73
N ALA A 71 28.08 15.22 -39.12
CA ALA A 71 28.90 14.27 -38.38
C ALA A 71 30.37 14.55 -38.71
N ARG A 72 31.18 14.89 -37.68
CA ARG A 72 32.64 14.85 -37.77
C ARG A 72 33.13 13.75 -36.83
N SER A 73 33.69 12.71 -37.44
CA SER A 73 34.32 11.56 -36.80
C SER A 73 35.50 12.01 -35.93
N GLY A 74 35.52 11.56 -34.69
CA GLY A 74 36.68 11.62 -33.80
C GLY A 74 36.75 10.31 -33.02
N GLU A 75 37.70 9.45 -33.36
CA GLU A 75 38.02 8.23 -32.64
C GLU A 75 38.59 8.58 -31.26
N ALA A 76 38.04 7.98 -30.21
CA ALA A 76 38.62 7.94 -28.87
C ALA A 76 38.55 6.49 -28.35
N PRO A 77 39.56 6.02 -27.59
CA PRO A 77 39.77 4.60 -27.34
C PRO A 77 38.73 4.02 -26.38
N ALA A 78 38.33 2.78 -26.68
CA ALA A 78 37.41 2.00 -25.88
C ALA A 78 38.03 1.63 -24.52
N TYR A 79 37.55 2.26 -23.45
CA TYR A 79 37.65 1.70 -22.10
C TYR A 79 36.50 0.71 -21.93
N ALA A 80 36.85 -0.56 -21.77
CA ALA A 80 35.92 -1.62 -21.40
C ALA A 80 35.40 -1.34 -19.98
N ALA A 81 34.22 -0.73 -19.87
CA ALA A 81 33.47 -0.69 -18.64
C ALA A 81 32.83 -2.06 -18.44
N GLU A 82 33.19 -2.74 -17.35
CA GLU A 82 32.48 -3.93 -16.88
C GLU A 82 31.00 -3.60 -16.75
N SER A 83 30.18 -4.24 -17.59
CA SER A 83 28.74 -4.10 -17.58
C SER A 83 28.20 -4.77 -16.31
N SER A 84 28.03 -3.97 -15.27
CA SER A 84 27.05 -4.29 -14.22
C SER A 84 25.71 -4.56 -14.90
N PRO A 85 24.93 -5.57 -14.48
CA PRO A 85 23.63 -5.83 -15.10
C PRO A 85 22.79 -4.56 -14.96
N VAL A 86 22.50 -3.91 -16.09
CA VAL A 86 21.59 -2.77 -16.14
C VAL A 86 20.26 -3.26 -15.63
N ALA A 87 19.89 -2.83 -14.42
CA ALA A 87 18.57 -3.08 -13.87
C ALA A 87 17.55 -2.63 -14.92
N LYS A 88 16.64 -3.54 -15.31
CA LYS A 88 15.59 -3.19 -16.26
C LYS A 88 14.86 -1.94 -15.73
N PRO A 89 14.67 -0.90 -16.55
CA PRO A 89 13.93 0.28 -16.11
C PRO A 89 12.55 -0.16 -15.62
N SER A 90 12.16 0.29 -14.42
CA SER A 90 10.82 0.03 -13.89
C SER A 90 9.78 0.55 -14.89
N PRO A 91 8.71 -0.22 -15.18
CA PRO A 91 7.64 0.23 -16.07
C PRO A 91 6.80 1.35 -15.43
N TYR A 92 7.03 1.65 -14.15
CA TYR A 92 6.32 2.65 -13.37
C TYR A 92 7.22 3.89 -13.13
N THR A 93 6.73 5.06 -13.52
CA THR A 93 7.47 6.33 -13.41
C THR A 93 6.58 7.43 -12.85
N GLY A 94 7.16 8.42 -12.15
CA GLY A 94 6.40 9.50 -11.53
C GLY A 94 5.36 8.99 -10.54
N ASP A 95 4.15 9.56 -10.54
CA ASP A 95 3.06 9.17 -9.64
C ASP A 95 2.65 7.70 -9.80
N LEU A 96 2.79 7.10 -11.00
CA LEU A 96 2.51 5.67 -11.19
C LEU A 96 3.45 4.77 -10.38
N LYS A 97 4.64 5.25 -10.01
CA LYS A 97 5.53 4.51 -9.10
C LYS A 97 5.00 4.50 -7.66
N VAL A 98 4.32 5.57 -7.25
CA VAL A 98 3.63 5.64 -5.94
C VAL A 98 2.40 4.74 -5.97
N VAL A 99 1.60 4.76 -7.05
CA VAL A 99 0.48 3.83 -7.24
C VAL A 99 0.94 2.37 -7.19
N ALA A 100 2.04 2.04 -7.88
CA ALA A 100 2.61 0.71 -7.86
C ALA A 100 3.08 0.28 -6.47
N LEU A 101 3.71 1.19 -5.71
CA LEU A 101 4.06 0.96 -4.31
C LEU A 101 2.81 0.72 -3.45
N ALA A 102 1.76 1.52 -3.62
CA ALA A 102 0.49 1.36 -2.90
C ALA A 102 -0.10 -0.03 -3.13
N VAL A 103 -0.24 -0.49 -4.38
CA VAL A 103 -0.71 -1.86 -4.68
C VAL A 103 0.13 -2.92 -3.97
N ALA A 104 1.45 -2.76 -3.96
CA ALA A 104 2.35 -3.73 -3.34
C ALA A 104 2.20 -3.78 -1.81
N LEU A 105 1.97 -2.64 -1.16
CA LEU A 105 1.67 -2.55 0.28
C LEU A 105 0.31 -3.15 0.61
N GLU A 106 -0.73 -2.86 -0.18
CA GLU A 106 -2.05 -3.47 0.02
C GLU A 106 -2.00 -5.00 -0.12
N ASN A 107 -1.28 -5.51 -1.14
CA ASN A 107 -1.06 -6.95 -1.28
C ASN A 107 -0.26 -7.53 -0.10
N GLN A 108 0.66 -6.76 0.51
CA GLN A 108 1.40 -7.18 1.70
C GLN A 108 0.46 -7.35 2.89
N ALA A 109 -0.44 -6.40 3.11
CA ALA A 109 -1.42 -6.45 4.18
C ALA A 109 -2.42 -7.61 3.98
N VAL A 110 -2.98 -7.78 2.77
CA VAL A 110 -3.84 -8.93 2.43
C VAL A 110 -3.15 -10.26 2.76
N MET A 111 -1.89 -10.40 2.37
CA MET A 111 -1.12 -11.61 2.66
C MET A 111 -0.90 -11.79 4.17
N ALA A 112 -0.54 -10.72 4.88
CA ALA A 112 -0.25 -10.76 6.32
C ALA A 112 -1.49 -11.18 7.12
N TYR A 113 -2.64 -10.54 6.89
CA TYR A 113 -3.91 -10.94 7.53
C TYR A 113 -4.33 -12.36 7.16
N GLY A 114 -4.25 -12.74 5.88
CA GLY A 114 -4.60 -14.08 5.44
C GLY A 114 -3.74 -15.16 6.14
N ALA A 115 -2.45 -14.90 6.30
CA ALA A 115 -1.54 -15.79 7.01
C ALA A 115 -1.76 -15.78 8.54
N ALA A 116 -2.12 -14.64 9.14
CA ALA A 116 -2.54 -14.55 10.53
C ALA A 116 -3.81 -15.38 10.80
N LEU A 117 -4.83 -15.25 9.96
CA LEU A 117 -6.07 -16.03 10.02
C LEU A 117 -5.82 -17.53 9.84
N LYS A 118 -4.89 -17.91 8.94
CA LYS A 118 -4.47 -19.31 8.80
C LYS A 118 -3.77 -19.83 10.05
N ALA A 119 -2.90 -19.02 10.67
CA ALA A 119 -2.23 -19.38 11.92
C ALA A 119 -3.22 -19.52 13.08
N ALA A 120 -4.21 -18.63 13.18
CA ALA A 120 -5.31 -18.71 14.13
C ALA A 120 -6.09 -20.03 13.99
N LYS A 121 -6.53 -20.36 12.76
CA LYS A 121 -7.25 -21.61 12.46
C LYS A 121 -6.43 -22.87 12.77
N ALA A 122 -5.11 -22.78 12.67
CA ALA A 122 -4.19 -23.86 13.02
C ALA A 122 -3.85 -23.90 14.52
N GLY A 123 -4.45 -23.06 15.36
CA GLY A 123 -4.19 -23.00 16.80
C GLY A 123 -2.83 -22.42 17.19
N ARG A 124 -2.08 -21.85 16.23
CA ARG A 124 -0.71 -21.36 16.45
C ARG A 124 -0.63 -20.07 17.24
N LEU A 125 -1.75 -19.36 17.39
CA LEU A 125 -1.85 -18.09 18.09
C LEU A 125 -2.51 -18.23 19.47
N GLY A 126 -2.73 -19.46 19.93
CA GLY A 126 -3.56 -19.74 21.10
C GLY A 126 -5.05 -19.56 20.80
N THR A 127 -5.82 -19.28 21.84
CA THR A 127 -7.24 -18.92 21.70
C THR A 127 -7.34 -17.56 21.02
N VAL A 128 -8.00 -17.51 19.86
CA VAL A 128 -8.26 -16.25 19.14
C VAL A 128 -9.71 -15.83 19.38
N PRO A 129 -9.94 -14.67 20.01
CA PRO A 129 -11.28 -14.18 20.24
C PRO A 129 -12.02 -13.92 18.90
N PRO A 130 -13.30 -14.33 18.75
CA PRO A 130 -14.05 -14.16 17.50
C PRO A 130 -14.05 -12.74 16.95
N ALA A 131 -14.12 -11.71 17.80
CA ALA A 131 -14.09 -10.31 17.37
C ALA A 131 -12.77 -9.94 16.67
N VAL A 132 -11.64 -10.51 17.11
CA VAL A 132 -10.33 -10.30 16.46
C VAL A 132 -10.30 -10.95 15.07
N ALA A 133 -10.87 -12.15 14.93
CA ALA A 133 -10.97 -12.81 13.64
C ALA A 133 -11.88 -12.02 12.67
N THR A 134 -12.98 -11.46 13.16
CA THR A 134 -13.86 -10.58 12.39
C THR A 134 -13.12 -9.34 11.91
N PHE A 135 -12.45 -8.61 12.81
CA PHE A 135 -11.63 -7.45 12.45
C PHE A 135 -10.58 -7.80 11.38
N ALA A 136 -9.83 -8.89 11.57
CA ALA A 136 -8.80 -9.32 10.63
C ALA A 136 -9.35 -9.68 9.24
N VAL A 137 -10.55 -10.30 9.17
CA VAL A 137 -11.21 -10.57 7.88
C VAL A 137 -11.68 -9.27 7.22
N THR A 138 -12.25 -8.35 7.99
CA THR A 138 -12.71 -7.05 7.49
C THR A 138 -11.54 -6.26 6.91
N ALA A 139 -10.49 -6.01 7.69
CA ALA A 139 -9.30 -5.29 7.23
C ALA A 139 -8.67 -5.93 5.98
N MET A 140 -8.53 -7.26 5.95
CA MET A 140 -8.03 -7.99 4.77
C MET A 140 -8.87 -7.72 3.51
N ASN A 141 -10.20 -7.67 3.63
CA ASN A 141 -11.09 -7.38 2.52
C ASN A 141 -10.98 -5.93 2.05
N GLN A 142 -10.81 -4.98 2.98
CA GLN A 142 -10.62 -3.57 2.66
C GLN A 142 -9.30 -3.36 1.91
N HIS A 143 -8.19 -3.92 2.39
CA HIS A 143 -6.92 -3.91 1.64
C HIS A 143 -7.04 -4.54 0.25
N ALA A 144 -7.79 -5.63 0.11
CA ALA A 144 -8.02 -6.24 -1.21
C ALA A 144 -8.81 -5.30 -2.14
N ALA A 145 -9.76 -4.53 -1.61
CA ALA A 145 -10.48 -3.50 -2.36
C ALA A 145 -9.56 -2.35 -2.76
N HIS A 146 -8.71 -1.86 -1.86
CA HIS A 146 -7.69 -0.84 -2.14
C HIS A 146 -6.69 -1.30 -3.21
N ALA A 147 -6.15 -2.52 -3.07
CA ALA A 147 -5.24 -3.13 -4.06
C ALA A 147 -5.88 -3.19 -5.44
N LYS A 148 -7.16 -3.55 -5.52
CA LYS A 148 -7.92 -3.62 -6.76
C LYS A 148 -8.09 -2.23 -7.38
N ALA A 149 -8.46 -1.23 -6.59
CA ALA A 149 -8.66 0.14 -7.05
C ALA A 149 -7.35 0.72 -7.62
N TRP A 150 -6.24 0.59 -6.89
CA TRP A 150 -4.94 1.06 -7.38
C TRP A 150 -4.44 0.27 -8.60
N ASN A 151 -4.68 -1.03 -8.68
CA ASN A 151 -4.36 -1.81 -9.87
C ASN A 151 -5.15 -1.36 -11.11
N ALA A 152 -6.39 -0.89 -10.93
CA ALA A 152 -7.19 -0.35 -12.03
C ALA A 152 -6.54 0.91 -12.62
N VAL A 153 -5.85 1.71 -11.80
CA VAL A 153 -5.05 2.85 -12.27
C VAL A 153 -3.89 2.38 -13.14
N LEU A 154 -3.12 1.38 -12.68
CA LEU A 154 -1.98 0.86 -13.43
C LEU A 154 -2.42 0.29 -14.78
N THR A 155 -3.44 -0.55 -14.80
CA THR A 155 -3.94 -1.16 -16.04
C THR A 155 -4.61 -0.14 -16.96
N GLY A 156 -5.35 0.82 -16.39
CA GLY A 156 -5.94 1.93 -17.13
C GLY A 156 -4.90 2.81 -17.82
N ALA A 157 -3.73 2.97 -17.20
CA ALA A 157 -2.54 3.63 -17.75
C ALA A 157 -1.72 2.74 -18.73
N GLY A 158 -2.22 1.54 -19.07
CA GLY A 158 -1.50 0.59 -19.93
C GLY A 158 -0.22 0.04 -19.31
N ARG A 159 -0.08 0.06 -17.98
CA ARG A 159 1.03 -0.55 -17.25
C ARG A 159 0.62 -1.92 -16.69
N PRO A 160 1.58 -2.83 -16.43
CA PRO A 160 1.28 -4.12 -15.83
C PRO A 160 0.65 -3.98 -14.44
N ALA A 161 -0.36 -4.80 -14.14
CA ALA A 161 -0.90 -4.93 -12.79
C ALA A 161 0.12 -5.62 -11.85
N ILE A 162 0.08 -5.26 -10.57
CA ILE A 162 0.86 -5.92 -9.51
C ILE A 162 -0.02 -6.95 -8.81
N LYS A 163 0.35 -8.23 -8.95
CA LYS A 163 -0.40 -9.38 -8.39
C LYS A 163 0.22 -10.00 -7.13
N GLY A 164 1.39 -9.53 -6.72
CA GLY A 164 2.13 -10.05 -5.57
C GLY A 164 2.65 -8.92 -4.70
N VAL A 165 3.70 -9.21 -3.92
CA VAL A 165 4.31 -8.25 -3.00
C VAL A 165 5.77 -8.00 -3.40
N PRO A 166 6.02 -7.23 -4.46
CA PRO A 166 7.36 -6.92 -4.94
C PRO A 166 8.04 -5.86 -4.05
N LEU A 167 8.14 -6.12 -2.74
CA LEU A 167 8.75 -5.23 -1.76
C LEU A 167 10.04 -5.84 -1.19
N THR A 168 11.09 -5.03 -1.04
CA THR A 168 12.36 -5.49 -0.46
C THR A 168 12.22 -5.94 1.00
N ASN A 169 11.26 -5.39 1.76
CA ASN A 169 10.99 -5.79 3.14
C ASN A 169 10.15 -7.08 3.27
N GLN A 170 9.62 -7.63 2.17
CA GLN A 170 8.63 -8.72 2.23
C GLN A 170 9.15 -9.97 2.95
N ALA A 171 10.41 -10.34 2.71
CA ALA A 171 11.02 -11.49 3.37
C ALA A 171 11.14 -11.29 4.89
N ALA A 172 11.40 -10.05 5.34
CA ALA A 172 11.44 -9.71 6.76
C ALA A 172 10.05 -9.79 7.39
N THR A 173 9.02 -9.27 6.73
CA THR A 173 7.62 -9.37 7.16
C THR A 173 7.17 -10.82 7.33
N LEU A 174 7.44 -11.68 6.34
CA LEU A 174 7.13 -13.12 6.42
C LEU A 174 7.88 -13.83 7.56
N LYS A 175 9.15 -13.47 7.77
CA LYS A 175 9.95 -14.01 8.88
C LYS A 175 9.40 -13.57 10.23
N ALA A 176 8.96 -12.33 10.38
CA ALA A 176 8.32 -11.84 11.61
C ALA A 176 7.01 -12.58 11.87
N LEU A 177 6.17 -12.72 10.84
CA LEU A 177 4.90 -13.46 10.94
C LEU A 177 5.10 -14.96 11.24
N GLY A 178 6.20 -15.57 10.76
CA GLY A 178 6.53 -16.96 11.09
C GLY A 178 6.84 -17.18 12.58
N LYS A 179 7.24 -16.13 13.30
CA LYS A 179 7.66 -16.17 14.71
C LYS A 179 6.55 -15.84 15.70
N VAL A 180 5.43 -15.25 15.27
CA VAL A 180 4.34 -14.90 16.20
C VAL A 180 3.61 -16.15 16.68
N THR A 181 3.32 -16.20 17.97
CA THR A 181 2.67 -17.34 18.64
C THR A 181 1.48 -16.93 19.50
N SER A 182 1.07 -15.65 19.43
CA SER A 182 -0.04 -15.10 20.21
C SER A 182 -0.80 -14.05 19.42
N VAL A 183 -2.04 -13.77 19.85
CA VAL A 183 -2.88 -12.69 19.32
C VAL A 183 -2.16 -11.34 19.45
N THR A 184 -1.60 -11.03 20.61
CA THR A 184 -0.84 -9.80 20.85
C THR A 184 0.35 -9.67 19.89
N GLY A 185 1.10 -10.76 19.68
CA GLY A 185 2.26 -10.75 18.79
C GLY A 185 1.89 -10.47 17.33
N VAL A 186 0.80 -11.07 16.85
CA VAL A 186 0.32 -10.80 15.47
C VAL A 186 -0.31 -9.41 15.35
N ALA A 187 -1.00 -8.92 16.39
CA ALA A 187 -1.58 -7.57 16.41
C ALA A 187 -0.50 -6.48 16.35
N ARG A 188 0.64 -6.64 17.03
CA ARG A 188 1.78 -5.70 16.90
C ARG A 188 2.37 -5.68 15.50
N LEU A 189 2.47 -6.85 14.86
CA LEU A 189 2.95 -6.93 13.48
C LEU A 189 1.96 -6.26 12.52
N ALA A 190 0.66 -6.53 12.66
CA ALA A 190 -0.38 -5.87 11.89
C ALA A 190 -0.31 -4.35 12.09
N LEU A 191 -0.21 -3.87 13.34
CA LEU A 191 -0.14 -2.44 13.65
C LEU A 191 1.01 -1.75 12.91
N SER A 192 2.20 -2.36 12.90
CA SER A 192 3.34 -1.80 12.16
C SER A 192 3.08 -1.70 10.65
N LEU A 193 2.29 -2.60 10.06
CA LEU A 193 1.92 -2.55 8.65
C LEU A 193 0.86 -1.47 8.39
N GLU A 194 -0.16 -1.38 9.25
CA GLU A 194 -1.20 -0.35 9.15
C GLU A 194 -0.62 1.05 9.30
N GLU A 195 0.27 1.26 10.28
CA GLU A 195 0.95 2.54 10.44
C GLU A 195 1.80 2.88 9.21
N GLN A 196 2.52 1.90 8.63
CA GLN A 196 3.23 2.14 7.38
C GLN A 196 2.26 2.53 6.25
N ALA A 197 1.13 1.84 6.09
CA ALA A 197 0.14 2.16 5.06
C ALA A 197 -0.47 3.56 5.27
N ALA A 198 -1.01 3.84 6.47
CA ALA A 198 -1.63 5.11 6.83
C ALA A 198 -0.69 6.31 6.63
N GLN A 199 0.57 6.17 7.06
CA GLN A 199 1.58 7.20 6.86
C GLN A 199 1.98 7.34 5.38
N THR A 200 2.02 6.26 4.62
CA THR A 200 2.32 6.31 3.17
C THR A 200 1.24 7.07 2.41
N TYR A 201 -0.04 6.84 2.73
CA TYR A 201 -1.13 7.59 2.09
C TYR A 201 -1.17 9.04 2.53
N SER A 202 -0.94 9.33 3.81
CA SER A 202 -0.76 10.70 4.29
C SER A 202 0.38 11.41 3.56
N PHE A 203 1.53 10.76 3.38
CA PHE A 203 2.65 11.28 2.59
C PHE A 203 2.24 11.55 1.13
N ALA A 204 1.52 10.61 0.51
CA ALA A 204 1.09 10.73 -0.88
C ALA A 204 0.23 11.98 -1.11
N THR A 205 -0.65 12.36 -0.17
CA THR A 205 -1.50 13.56 -0.32
C THR A 205 -0.74 14.88 -0.52
N THR A 206 0.55 14.92 -0.18
CA THR A 206 1.40 16.13 -0.26
C THR A 206 2.57 15.99 -1.22
N HIS A 207 2.81 14.80 -1.78
CA HIS A 207 4.03 14.51 -2.55
C HIS A 207 3.75 13.92 -3.95
N VAL A 208 2.52 13.49 -4.26
CA VAL A 208 2.13 13.15 -5.64
C VAL A 208 1.65 14.40 -6.36
N THR A 209 1.84 14.44 -7.68
CA THR A 209 1.51 15.63 -8.49
C THR A 209 0.08 15.63 -9.02
N SER A 210 -0.51 14.45 -9.20
CA SER A 210 -1.87 14.27 -9.69
C SER A 210 -2.92 14.68 -8.64
N PRO A 211 -3.81 15.63 -8.94
CA PRO A 211 -4.96 15.95 -8.09
C PRO A 211 -5.84 14.73 -7.81
N ALA A 212 -6.14 13.91 -8.82
CA ALA A 212 -6.89 12.68 -8.65
C ALA A 212 -6.16 11.65 -7.76
N GLY A 213 -4.84 11.57 -7.88
CA GLY A 213 -3.99 10.75 -7.00
C GLY A 213 -4.05 11.20 -5.54
N ILE A 214 -3.97 12.52 -5.29
CA ILE A 214 -4.12 13.12 -3.95
C ILE A 214 -5.50 12.76 -3.37
N LYS A 215 -6.57 12.98 -4.14
CA LYS A 215 -7.95 12.69 -3.73
C LYS A 215 -8.15 11.22 -3.40
N THR A 216 -7.62 10.32 -4.23
CA THR A 216 -7.72 8.86 -3.98
C THR A 216 -6.96 8.48 -2.71
N ALA A 217 -5.72 8.97 -2.53
CA ALA A 217 -4.97 8.73 -1.29
C ALA A 217 -5.70 9.28 -0.05
N ALA A 218 -6.34 10.46 -0.17
CA ALA A 218 -7.10 11.08 0.91
C ALA A 218 -8.39 10.31 1.28
N THR A 219 -8.95 9.49 0.36
CA THR A 219 -10.07 8.60 0.69
C THR A 219 -9.64 7.33 1.43
N ILE A 220 -8.39 6.88 1.26
CA ILE A 220 -7.87 5.63 1.83
C ILE A 220 -7.17 5.90 3.16
N ALA A 221 -6.39 6.98 3.29
CA ALA A 221 -5.61 7.28 4.49
C ALA A 221 -6.43 7.22 5.80
N PRO A 222 -7.68 7.72 5.87
CA PRO A 222 -8.49 7.62 7.09
C PRO A 222 -8.87 6.19 7.46
N VAL A 223 -9.08 5.30 6.48
CA VAL A 223 -9.43 3.89 6.72
C VAL A 223 -8.23 3.14 7.29
N GLU A 224 -7.04 3.32 6.71
CA GLU A 224 -5.80 2.74 7.23
C GLU A 224 -5.47 3.25 8.64
N ALA A 225 -5.79 4.52 8.92
CA ALA A 225 -5.65 5.08 10.27
C ALA A 225 -6.62 4.43 11.26
N GLN A 226 -7.84 4.08 10.84
CA GLN A 226 -8.80 3.35 11.67
C GLN A 226 -8.34 1.92 11.96
N HIS A 227 -7.74 1.23 10.98
CA HIS A 227 -7.11 -0.08 11.22
C HIS A 227 -6.08 0.00 12.35
N ALA A 228 -5.14 0.95 12.24
CA ALA A 228 -4.11 1.17 13.26
C ALA A 228 -4.72 1.54 14.61
N ALA A 229 -5.71 2.42 14.65
CA ALA A 229 -6.39 2.82 15.88
C ALA A 229 -7.06 1.62 16.58
N ILE A 230 -7.77 0.77 15.85
CA ILE A 230 -8.41 -0.43 16.41
C ILE A 230 -7.36 -1.40 16.96
N LEU A 231 -6.22 -1.56 16.28
CA LEU A 231 -5.12 -2.38 16.77
C LEU A 231 -4.49 -1.82 18.06
N HIS A 232 -4.40 -0.50 18.21
CA HIS A 232 -4.02 0.13 19.48
C HIS A 232 -4.99 -0.27 20.61
N PHE A 233 -6.30 -0.27 20.36
CA PHE A 233 -7.29 -0.76 21.35
C PHE A 233 -7.11 -2.25 21.67
N VAL A 234 -6.88 -3.10 20.66
CA VAL A 234 -6.61 -4.53 20.85
C VAL A 234 -5.38 -4.74 21.75
N LEU A 235 -4.35 -3.91 21.58
CA LEU A 235 -3.10 -3.97 22.34
C LEU A 235 -3.15 -3.26 23.70
N GLY A 236 -4.24 -2.56 24.03
CA GLY A 236 -4.37 -1.79 25.27
C GLY A 236 -3.59 -0.49 25.28
N GLU A 237 -3.19 0.00 24.11
CA GLU A 237 -2.41 1.21 23.90
C GLU A 237 -3.36 2.40 23.73
N TYR A 238 -4.20 2.65 24.75
CA TYR A 238 -5.14 3.78 24.80
C TYR A 238 -4.68 4.86 25.81
N PRO A 239 -4.79 6.17 25.50
CA PRO A 239 -5.25 6.73 24.23
C PRO A 239 -4.29 6.43 23.08
N VAL A 240 -4.80 6.43 21.84
CA VAL A 240 -3.96 6.34 20.63
C VAL A 240 -2.87 7.41 20.76
N GLN A 241 -1.60 7.00 20.67
CA GLN A 241 -0.49 7.80 21.18
C GLN A 241 -0.25 9.09 20.37
N ASP A 242 -0.55 9.06 19.07
CA ASP A 242 -0.33 10.16 18.15
C ASP A 242 -1.66 10.75 17.66
N THR A 243 -1.95 12.00 18.04
CA THR A 243 -3.12 12.75 17.54
C THR A 243 -3.00 13.07 16.05
N PHE A 244 -1.77 13.19 15.54
CA PHE A 244 -1.47 13.42 14.14
C PHE A 244 -0.59 12.28 13.63
N LEU A 245 -0.96 11.67 12.50
CA LEU A 245 -0.12 10.64 11.89
C LEU A 245 1.24 11.23 11.50
N PRO A 246 2.36 10.69 12.02
CA PRO A 246 3.68 11.09 11.56
C PRO A 246 3.92 10.54 10.15
N LEU A 247 5.09 10.82 9.55
CA LEU A 247 5.45 10.34 8.21
C LEU A 247 6.76 9.53 8.19
N ASP A 248 7.29 9.17 9.36
CA ASP A 248 8.58 8.50 9.53
C ASP A 248 8.58 7.03 9.06
N LYS A 249 7.41 6.38 9.06
CA LYS A 249 7.18 5.01 8.57
C LYS A 249 6.65 4.97 7.14
N ALA A 250 6.40 6.12 6.51
CA ALA A 250 5.94 6.19 5.12
C ALA A 250 6.90 5.44 4.19
N ALA A 251 6.36 4.51 3.41
CA ALA A 251 7.13 3.69 2.50
C ALA A 251 7.70 4.55 1.37
N LYS A 252 9.00 4.38 1.10
CA LYS A 252 9.66 5.06 -0.02
C LYS A 252 9.50 4.27 -1.30
N PRO A 253 9.42 4.92 -2.48
CA PRO A 253 9.39 4.23 -3.78
C PRO A 253 10.56 3.27 -4.04
N THR A 254 11.66 3.36 -3.28
CA THR A 254 12.80 2.43 -3.32
C THR A 254 12.49 1.06 -2.69
N LEU A 255 11.37 0.93 -1.98
CA LEU A 255 10.91 -0.35 -1.44
C LEU A 255 10.41 -1.28 -2.56
N LEU A 256 9.88 -0.71 -3.64
CA LEU A 256 9.39 -1.42 -4.80
C LEU A 256 10.55 -2.03 -5.60
N THR A 257 10.44 -3.31 -5.94
CA THR A 257 11.47 -4.09 -6.66
C THR A 257 11.20 -4.26 -8.16
N VAL A 258 10.11 -3.67 -8.66
CA VAL A 258 9.65 -3.76 -10.05
C VAL A 258 9.58 -2.40 -10.73
#